data_AF-A0A5C8UPI2-F1
#
_entry.id   AF-A0A5C8UPI2-F1
#
_cell.length_a   1.000
_cell.length_b   1.000
_cell.length_c   1.000
_cell.angle_alpha   90.00
_cell.angle_beta   90.00
_cell.angle_gamma   90.00
#
_symmetry.space_group_name_H-M   'P 1'
#
loop_
_entity.id
_entity.type
_entity.pdbx_description
1 polymer ?
#
loop_
_entity_poly.entity_id
_entity_poly.type
_entity_poly.pdbx_seq_one_letter_code
_entity_poly.pdbx_strand_id
1 'polypeptide(L)'
;MSDGHIELARAVDSIRVGLRFRRDFGDLDELCESIGRLGLLQPITISPDGTLICGARRYAAVRKLGWKTINVWVRSGISTDLERALAEQHENTMRKPFTPTEAARLYTELKHLYQEDAARRKQITQFASGGKDGEFAGSGNFPGPHGESRVQAARAIGAGSYRTLEHVAGVQRLADDPATPLELRGVAVRELAAMDTEGKVHGHFLTVEAAVATTELGHLAADATESRDVRQEAGRALRHLHAVEKPAELASAAREALARAKAARSKKPPSSPTTPEGRQVPVDVRPYGVRAFVMTISETDYWWLHYDPAEIGAALTPAQWEQFNDWVDQAQAFRDTAASTAKDSA
;
A
#
# COMPACT_ATOMS: atom_id res chain seq x y z
N MET A 1 -16.64 -20.95 -22.82
CA MET A 1 -15.50 -21.72 -22.33
C MET A 1 -16.09 -22.97 -21.71
N SER A 2 -15.88 -24.11 -22.36
CA SER A 2 -16.26 -25.42 -21.84
C SER A 2 -15.56 -25.60 -20.51
N ASP A 3 -16.32 -25.35 -19.45
CA ASP A 3 -15.93 -25.47 -18.05
C ASP A 3 -15.25 -26.84 -17.91
N GLY A 4 -13.94 -26.86 -17.65
CA GLY A 4 -13.07 -28.04 -17.79
C GLY A 4 -13.33 -29.13 -16.75
N HIS A 5 -14.56 -29.62 -16.72
CA HIS A 5 -15.03 -30.70 -15.89
C HIS A 5 -15.64 -31.77 -16.80
N ILE A 6 -15.28 -33.02 -16.54
CA ILE A 6 -15.94 -34.16 -17.16
C ILE A 6 -16.87 -34.74 -16.10
N GLU A 7 -18.17 -34.79 -16.41
CA GLU A 7 -19.12 -35.52 -15.57
C GLU A 7 -18.99 -37.01 -15.88
N LEU A 8 -18.66 -37.79 -14.85
CA LEU A 8 -18.49 -39.23 -14.96
C LEU A 8 -19.18 -39.90 -13.77
N ALA A 9 -19.73 -41.09 -13.99
CA ALA A 9 -20.09 -41.97 -12.89
C ALA A 9 -18.80 -42.64 -12.38
N ARG A 10 -18.50 -42.48 -11.09
CA ARG A 10 -17.36 -43.12 -10.42
C ARG A 10 -17.85 -44.09 -9.36
N ALA A 11 -17.12 -45.18 -9.18
CA ALA A 11 -17.37 -46.08 -8.06
C ALA A 11 -17.08 -45.35 -6.74
N VAL A 12 -18.01 -45.44 -5.78
CA VAL A 12 -17.89 -44.76 -4.48
C VAL A 12 -16.62 -45.19 -3.74
N ASP A 13 -16.23 -46.46 -3.86
CA ASP A 13 -15.03 -47.04 -3.24
C ASP A 13 -13.72 -46.59 -3.90
N SER A 14 -13.78 -46.06 -5.13
CA SER A 14 -12.59 -45.56 -5.84
C SER A 14 -12.19 -44.13 -5.44
N ILE A 15 -13.04 -43.45 -4.67
CA ILE A 15 -12.83 -42.07 -4.25
C ILE A 15 -12.04 -42.04 -2.96
N ARG A 16 -10.88 -41.38 -2.99
CA ARG A 16 -10.00 -41.23 -1.83
C ARG A 16 -10.32 -39.95 -1.10
N VAL A 17 -10.62 -40.06 0.19
CA VAL A 17 -10.73 -38.89 1.06
C VAL A 17 -9.33 -38.57 1.58
N GLY A 18 -8.75 -37.45 1.14
CA GLY A 18 -7.42 -37.00 1.59
C GLY A 18 -7.38 -36.61 3.06
N LEU A 19 -6.22 -36.10 3.52
CA LEU A 19 -6.06 -35.55 4.87
C LEU A 19 -7.04 -34.37 5.07
N ARG A 20 -8.05 -34.59 5.92
CA ARG A 20 -9.06 -33.59 6.26
C ARG A 20 -8.97 -33.20 7.72
N PHE A 21 -9.02 -31.91 7.97
CA PHE A 21 -8.93 -31.33 9.32
C PHE A 21 -10.19 -31.53 10.16
N ARG A 22 -11.34 -31.91 9.56
CA ARG A 22 -12.58 -32.21 10.28
C ARG A 22 -13.15 -33.57 9.86
N ARG A 23 -13.37 -34.45 10.84
CA ARG A 23 -13.95 -35.81 10.66
C ARG A 23 -15.42 -35.91 11.09
N ASP A 24 -15.94 -34.86 11.73
CA ASP A 24 -17.32 -34.82 12.23
C ASP A 24 -18.23 -34.05 11.27
N PHE A 25 -19.09 -34.81 10.60
CA PHE A 25 -20.04 -34.33 9.59
C PHE A 25 -21.39 -33.88 10.19
N GLY A 26 -21.55 -33.96 11.52
CA GLY A 26 -22.83 -33.70 12.19
C GLY A 26 -23.93 -34.67 11.75
N ASP A 27 -25.19 -34.25 11.90
CA ASP A 27 -26.33 -35.07 11.48
C ASP A 27 -26.40 -35.17 9.95
N LEU A 28 -26.45 -36.40 9.45
CA LEU A 28 -26.53 -36.76 8.04
C LEU A 28 -27.89 -37.36 7.67
N ASP A 29 -28.79 -37.58 8.63
CA ASP A 29 -30.02 -38.33 8.41
C ASP A 29 -30.99 -37.59 7.48
N GLU A 30 -31.19 -36.28 7.70
CA GLU A 30 -31.98 -35.43 6.80
C GLU A 30 -31.39 -35.37 5.37
N LEU A 31 -30.05 -35.35 5.26
CA LEU A 31 -29.38 -35.33 3.97
C LEU A 31 -29.50 -36.69 3.25
N CYS A 32 -29.47 -37.79 3.99
CA CYS A 32 -29.68 -39.14 3.45
C CYS A 32 -31.13 -39.30 2.95
N GLU A 33 -32.13 -38.81 3.70
CA GLU A 33 -33.53 -38.85 3.25
C GLU A 33 -33.74 -38.04 1.97
N SER A 34 -33.18 -36.83 1.90
CA SER A 34 -33.26 -35.96 0.73
C SER A 34 -32.62 -36.60 -0.50
N ILE A 35 -31.41 -37.16 -0.36
CA ILE A 35 -30.70 -37.85 -1.45
C ILE A 35 -31.42 -39.13 -1.87
N GLY A 36 -32.03 -39.86 -0.93
CA GLY A 36 -32.82 -41.05 -1.23
C GLY A 36 -34.08 -40.75 -2.06
N ARG A 37 -34.74 -39.61 -1.82
CA ARG A 37 -35.97 -39.21 -2.54
C ARG A 37 -35.71 -38.50 -3.86
N LEU A 38 -34.73 -37.59 -3.90
CA LEU A 38 -34.52 -36.67 -5.03
C LEU A 38 -33.26 -37.00 -5.85
N GLY A 39 -32.45 -37.94 -5.39
CA GLY A 39 -31.14 -38.22 -5.97
C GLY A 39 -30.10 -37.16 -5.59
N LEU A 40 -28.88 -37.32 -6.12
CA LEU A 40 -27.79 -36.38 -5.88
C LEU A 40 -27.90 -35.18 -6.83
N LEU A 41 -28.67 -34.16 -6.44
CA LEU A 41 -28.93 -32.97 -7.25
C LEU A 41 -27.67 -32.17 -7.62
N GLN A 42 -26.64 -32.24 -6.78
CA GLN A 42 -25.34 -31.61 -7.04
C GLN A 42 -24.24 -32.68 -7.03
N PRO A 43 -23.56 -32.91 -8.16
CA PRO A 43 -22.41 -33.82 -8.23
C PRO A 43 -21.30 -33.41 -7.25
N ILE A 44 -20.51 -34.40 -6.82
CA ILE A 44 -19.32 -34.16 -5.99
C ILE A 44 -18.12 -33.89 -6.89
N THR A 45 -17.14 -33.12 -6.43
CA THR A 45 -15.97 -32.77 -7.24
C THR A 45 -14.77 -33.58 -6.81
N ILE A 46 -14.10 -34.22 -7.77
CA ILE A 46 -12.89 -35.00 -7.53
C ILE A 46 -11.76 -34.54 -8.45
N SER A 47 -10.53 -34.78 -8.02
CA SER A 47 -9.33 -34.62 -8.84
C SER A 47 -9.16 -35.82 -9.80
N PRO A 48 -8.32 -35.72 -10.85
CA PRO A 48 -8.12 -36.81 -11.81
C PRO A 48 -7.61 -38.13 -11.19
N ASP A 49 -6.84 -38.04 -10.10
CA ASP A 49 -6.34 -39.17 -9.30
C ASP A 49 -7.41 -39.80 -8.38
N GLY A 50 -8.62 -39.25 -8.35
CA GLY A 50 -9.74 -39.77 -7.55
C GLY A 50 -9.82 -39.22 -6.14
N THR A 51 -9.10 -38.15 -5.82
CA THR A 51 -9.15 -37.52 -4.50
C THR A 51 -10.37 -36.59 -4.41
N LEU A 52 -11.12 -36.70 -3.31
CA LEU A 52 -12.34 -35.92 -3.10
C LEU A 52 -11.99 -34.46 -2.77
N ILE A 53 -12.25 -33.57 -3.73
CA ILE A 53 -12.07 -32.12 -3.59
C ILE A 53 -13.24 -31.58 -2.76
N CYS A 54 -14.47 -31.62 -3.27
CA CYS A 54 -15.64 -31.01 -2.63
C CYS A 54 -16.79 -32.00 -2.46
N GLY A 55 -17.64 -31.79 -1.45
CA GLY A 55 -18.84 -32.59 -1.21
C GLY A 55 -18.67 -33.71 -0.19
N ALA A 56 -17.81 -33.51 0.82
CA ALA A 56 -17.54 -34.46 1.91
C ALA A 56 -18.79 -35.07 2.55
N ARG A 57 -19.74 -34.22 2.94
CA ARG A 57 -21.01 -34.63 3.58
C ARG A 57 -21.89 -35.42 2.63
N ARG A 58 -21.96 -35.02 1.35
CA ARG A 58 -22.71 -35.72 0.30
C ARG A 58 -22.10 -37.10 0.02
N TYR A 59 -20.77 -37.18 -0.06
CA TYR A 59 -20.05 -38.45 -0.18
C TYR A 59 -20.31 -39.37 1.04
N ALA A 60 -20.26 -38.82 2.26
CA ALA A 60 -20.56 -39.57 3.48
C ALA A 60 -22.02 -40.07 3.52
N ALA A 61 -22.99 -39.24 3.12
CA ALA A 61 -24.40 -39.62 3.03
C ALA A 61 -24.63 -40.71 1.98
N VAL A 62 -24.04 -40.58 0.79
CA VAL A 62 -24.14 -41.59 -0.29
C VAL A 62 -23.49 -42.91 0.11
N ARG A 63 -22.39 -42.87 0.87
CA ARG A 63 -21.78 -44.06 1.47
C ARG A 63 -22.68 -44.72 2.52
N LYS A 64 -23.36 -43.93 3.36
CA LYS A 64 -24.35 -44.42 4.34
C LYS A 64 -25.57 -45.05 3.66
N LEU A 65 -25.99 -44.53 2.51
CA LEU A 65 -27.07 -45.06 1.67
C LEU A 65 -26.69 -46.30 0.84
N GLY A 66 -25.41 -46.69 0.83
CA GLY A 66 -24.95 -47.91 0.16
C GLY A 66 -24.90 -47.85 -1.37
N TRP A 67 -24.80 -46.65 -1.97
CA TRP A 67 -24.72 -46.54 -3.43
C TRP A 67 -23.38 -47.07 -3.95
N LYS A 68 -23.42 -47.77 -5.10
CA LYS A 68 -22.21 -48.32 -5.74
C LYS A 68 -21.51 -47.29 -6.64
N THR A 69 -22.28 -46.39 -7.25
CA THR A 69 -21.79 -45.38 -8.19
C THR A 69 -22.35 -44.01 -7.83
N ILE A 70 -21.54 -42.97 -8.00
CA ILE A 70 -21.89 -41.57 -7.74
C ILE A 70 -21.46 -40.71 -8.93
N ASN A 71 -22.28 -39.73 -9.29
CA ASN A 71 -21.92 -38.73 -10.30
C ASN A 71 -20.91 -37.76 -9.72
N VAL A 72 -19.79 -37.63 -10.43
CA VAL A 72 -18.68 -36.77 -10.02
C VAL A 72 -18.28 -35.84 -11.16
N TRP A 73 -17.80 -34.66 -10.78
CA TRP A 73 -17.12 -33.75 -11.67
C TRP A 73 -15.61 -33.92 -11.50
N VAL A 74 -14.94 -34.35 -12.56
CA VAL A 74 -13.48 -34.46 -12.59
C VAL A 74 -12.92 -33.15 -13.15
N ARG A 75 -12.19 -32.38 -12.34
CA ARG A 75 -11.52 -31.16 -12.81
C ARG A 75 -10.05 -31.43 -13.13
N SER A 76 -9.69 -31.34 -14.41
CA SER A 76 -8.31 -31.46 -14.87
C SER A 76 -7.61 -30.10 -14.83
N GLY A 77 -6.53 -29.97 -14.04
CA GLY A 77 -5.66 -28.79 -14.03
C GLY A 77 -5.73 -27.91 -12.79
N ILE A 78 -6.30 -28.40 -11.68
CA ILE A 78 -6.24 -27.70 -10.39
C ILE A 78 -5.13 -28.34 -9.55
N SER A 79 -4.23 -27.53 -9.01
CA SER A 79 -3.16 -27.99 -8.12
C SER A 79 -3.74 -28.41 -6.77
N THR A 80 -3.21 -29.48 -6.19
CA THR A 80 -3.57 -30.09 -4.88
C THR A 80 -3.74 -29.11 -3.71
N ASP A 81 -3.07 -27.96 -3.73
CA ASP A 81 -3.14 -26.97 -2.65
C ASP A 81 -4.25 -25.93 -2.87
N LEU A 82 -4.51 -25.54 -4.12
CA LEU A 82 -5.67 -24.72 -4.50
C LEU A 82 -6.98 -25.52 -4.38
N GLU A 83 -6.91 -26.83 -4.65
CA GLU A 83 -7.99 -27.80 -4.44
C GLU A 83 -8.39 -27.89 -2.96
N ARG A 84 -7.42 -27.86 -2.04
CA ARG A 84 -7.66 -27.91 -0.59
C ARG A 84 -8.38 -26.65 -0.08
N ALA A 85 -7.93 -25.48 -0.50
CA ALA A 85 -8.50 -24.22 -0.04
C ALA A 85 -9.91 -23.95 -0.59
N LEU A 86 -10.20 -24.37 -1.83
CA LEU A 86 -11.56 -24.26 -2.41
C LEU A 86 -12.55 -25.27 -1.80
N ALA A 87 -12.06 -26.44 -1.37
CA ALA A 87 -12.86 -27.44 -0.67
C ALA A 87 -13.35 -26.95 0.71
N GLU A 88 -12.49 -26.26 1.46
CA GLU A 88 -12.82 -25.70 2.78
C GLU A 88 -13.90 -24.61 2.70
N GLN A 89 -13.89 -23.81 1.63
CA GLN A 89 -14.83 -22.69 1.45
C GLN A 89 -16.28 -23.12 1.30
N HIS A 90 -16.53 -24.22 0.58
CA HIS A 90 -17.89 -24.74 0.39
C HIS A 90 -18.48 -25.33 1.68
N GLU A 91 -17.65 -25.72 2.64
CA GLU A 91 -18.08 -26.21 3.95
C GLU A 91 -18.35 -25.06 4.94
N ASN A 92 -17.65 -23.92 4.78
CA ASN A 92 -17.79 -22.76 5.65
C ASN A 92 -19.01 -21.88 5.35
N THR A 93 -19.61 -21.98 4.16
CA THR A 93 -20.91 -21.33 3.88
C THR A 93 -22.01 -21.82 4.84
N MET A 94 -21.84 -23.00 5.47
CA MET A 94 -22.78 -23.61 6.42
C MET A 94 -22.38 -23.48 7.90
N ARG A 95 -21.28 -22.77 8.24
CA ARG A 95 -20.80 -22.58 9.62
C ARG A 95 -20.36 -21.12 9.88
N LYS A 96 -20.12 -20.80 11.16
CA LYS A 96 -19.80 -19.44 11.66
C LYS A 96 -18.85 -18.70 10.69
N PRO A 97 -19.14 -17.43 10.36
CA PRO A 97 -18.28 -16.63 9.49
C PRO A 97 -16.87 -16.55 10.07
N PHE A 98 -15.85 -16.58 9.20
CA PHE A 98 -14.46 -16.39 9.61
C PHE A 98 -14.30 -15.06 10.36
N THR A 99 -13.44 -15.05 11.37
CA THR A 99 -12.95 -13.78 11.93
C THR A 99 -12.14 -13.03 10.86
N PRO A 100 -12.10 -11.68 10.91
CA PRO A 100 -11.24 -10.88 10.05
C PRO A 100 -9.79 -11.40 9.95
N THR A 101 -9.17 -11.78 11.06
CA THR A 101 -7.80 -12.33 11.07
C THR A 101 -7.71 -13.67 10.34
N GLU A 102 -8.64 -14.61 10.58
CA GLU A 102 -8.67 -15.89 9.87
C GLU A 102 -8.89 -15.71 8.36
N ALA A 103 -9.80 -14.82 7.98
CA ALA A 103 -10.06 -14.48 6.59
C ALA A 103 -8.82 -13.88 5.92
N ALA A 104 -8.07 -13.03 6.62
CA ALA A 104 -6.84 -12.42 6.11
C ALA A 104 -5.68 -13.42 5.96
N ARG A 105 -5.56 -14.39 6.87
CA ARG A 105 -4.58 -15.49 6.76
C ARG A 105 -4.87 -16.34 5.53
N LEU A 106 -6.10 -16.80 5.39
CA LEU A 106 -6.51 -17.61 4.24
C LEU A 106 -6.37 -16.85 2.92
N TYR A 107 -6.73 -15.56 2.92
CA TYR A 107 -6.51 -14.66 1.80
C TYR A 107 -5.04 -14.59 1.38
N THR A 108 -4.13 -14.46 2.34
CA THR A 108 -2.69 -14.32 2.09
C THR A 108 -2.14 -15.59 1.45
N GLU A 109 -2.53 -16.76 1.95
CA GLU A 109 -2.14 -18.06 1.40
C GLU A 109 -2.66 -18.24 -0.02
N LEU A 110 -3.95 -18.01 -0.24
CA LEU A 110 -4.57 -18.10 -1.56
C LEU A 110 -3.95 -17.12 -2.56
N LYS A 111 -3.68 -15.89 -2.13
CA LYS A 111 -3.02 -14.87 -2.96
C LYS A 111 -1.64 -15.35 -3.40
N HIS A 112 -0.86 -15.98 -2.51
CA HIS A 112 0.44 -16.54 -2.84
C HIS A 112 0.32 -17.65 -3.90
N LEU A 113 -0.58 -18.61 -3.70
CA LEU A 113 -0.83 -19.69 -4.66
C LEU A 113 -1.26 -19.17 -6.04
N TYR A 114 -2.13 -18.16 -6.08
CA TYR A 114 -2.53 -17.52 -7.34
C TYR A 114 -1.40 -16.74 -8.00
N GLN A 115 -0.44 -16.20 -7.24
CA GLN A 115 0.74 -15.53 -7.79
C GLN A 115 1.72 -16.54 -8.41
N GLU A 116 1.98 -17.66 -7.73
CA GLU A 116 2.83 -18.73 -8.26
C GLU A 116 2.26 -19.34 -9.54
N ASP A 117 0.96 -19.58 -9.58
CA ASP A 117 0.30 -20.12 -10.77
C ASP A 117 0.32 -19.10 -11.93
N ALA A 118 0.09 -17.82 -11.66
CA ALA A 118 0.22 -16.76 -12.65
C ALA A 118 1.66 -16.64 -13.17
N ALA A 119 2.67 -16.80 -12.30
CA ALA A 119 4.08 -16.79 -12.68
C ALA A 119 4.44 -18.00 -13.56
N ARG A 120 3.96 -19.20 -13.20
CA ARG A 120 4.15 -20.43 -13.99
C ARG A 120 3.55 -20.30 -15.39
N ARG A 121 2.32 -19.76 -15.50
CA ARG A 121 1.67 -19.51 -16.79
C ARG A 121 2.47 -18.53 -17.65
N LYS A 122 2.94 -17.42 -17.05
CA LYS A 122 3.77 -16.43 -17.75
C LYS A 122 5.06 -17.05 -18.30
N GLN A 123 5.75 -17.87 -17.51
CA GLN A 123 6.96 -18.57 -17.95
C GLN A 123 6.68 -19.50 -19.14
N ILE A 124 5.64 -20.34 -19.08
CA ILE A 124 5.26 -21.24 -20.18
C ILE A 124 4.95 -20.46 -21.47
N THR A 125 4.19 -19.36 -21.36
CA THR A 125 3.86 -18.52 -22.53
C THR A 125 5.06 -17.74 -23.09
N GLN A 126 6.05 -17.41 -22.24
CA GLN A 126 7.25 -16.68 -22.64
C GLN A 126 8.26 -17.57 -23.38
N PHE A 127 8.28 -18.87 -23.10
CA PHE A 127 9.13 -19.85 -23.80
C PHE A 127 8.47 -20.45 -25.06
N ALA A 128 7.15 -20.29 -25.24
CA ALA A 128 6.44 -20.76 -26.44
C ALA A 128 6.49 -19.77 -27.62
N SER A 129 7.01 -18.55 -27.45
CA SER A 129 7.11 -17.55 -28.53
C SER A 129 8.35 -17.69 -29.43
N GLY A 130 9.00 -18.86 -29.45
CA GLY A 130 10.23 -19.12 -30.21
C GLY A 130 10.13 -20.11 -31.39
N GLY A 131 8.98 -20.77 -31.59
CA GLY A 131 8.81 -21.75 -32.67
C GLY A 131 8.01 -21.17 -33.84
N LYS A 132 8.70 -20.82 -34.93
CA LYS A 132 8.05 -20.74 -36.26
C LYS A 132 7.79 -22.16 -36.76
N ASP A 133 6.70 -22.27 -37.51
CA ASP A 133 6.27 -23.37 -38.39
C ASP A 133 5.25 -24.38 -37.83
N GLY A 134 4.09 -24.45 -38.50
CA GLY A 134 3.25 -25.65 -38.58
C GLY A 134 1.82 -25.51 -38.08
N GLU A 135 0.87 -25.53 -39.01
CA GLU A 135 -0.59 -25.40 -38.87
C GLU A 135 -1.29 -26.29 -37.80
N PHE A 136 -2.51 -25.83 -37.46
CA PHE A 136 -3.62 -26.44 -36.71
C PHE A 136 -3.72 -26.14 -35.20
N ALA A 137 -4.41 -25.04 -34.88
CA ALA A 137 -5.51 -25.01 -33.89
C ALA A 137 -6.18 -23.63 -33.87
N GLY A 138 -7.50 -23.61 -33.96
CA GLY A 138 -8.31 -22.41 -34.18
C GLY A 138 -8.07 -21.28 -33.20
N SER A 139 -8.11 -20.07 -33.75
CA SER A 139 -8.15 -18.79 -33.03
C SER A 139 -9.41 -18.70 -32.17
N GLY A 140 -9.37 -19.29 -30.98
CA GLY A 140 -10.26 -18.97 -29.89
C GLY A 140 -9.64 -17.85 -29.06
N ASN A 141 -9.98 -16.60 -29.38
CA ASN A 141 -9.64 -15.44 -28.56
C ASN A 141 -10.40 -15.54 -27.22
N PHE A 142 -9.92 -16.36 -26.29
CA PHE A 142 -10.52 -16.52 -24.97
C PHE A 142 -9.75 -15.68 -23.95
N PRO A 143 -10.40 -14.72 -23.29
CA PRO A 143 -9.80 -14.06 -22.14
C PRO A 143 -9.69 -15.12 -21.04
N GLY A 144 -8.46 -15.40 -20.59
CA GLY A 144 -8.28 -16.11 -19.32
C GLY A 144 -8.99 -15.34 -18.19
N PRO A 145 -9.18 -15.91 -17.00
CA PRO A 145 -9.68 -15.15 -15.86
C PRO A 145 -8.66 -14.06 -15.51
N HIS A 146 -8.80 -12.91 -16.15
CA HIS A 146 -7.99 -11.72 -15.91
C HIS A 146 -8.53 -11.05 -14.66
N GLY A 147 -7.85 -11.32 -13.55
CA GLY A 147 -8.00 -10.57 -12.32
C GLY A 147 -6.67 -10.63 -11.59
N GLU A 148 -6.23 -9.52 -11.01
CA GLU A 148 -5.08 -9.52 -10.10
C GLU A 148 -5.25 -10.66 -9.08
N SER A 149 -4.19 -11.42 -8.77
CA SER A 149 -4.23 -12.55 -7.83
C SER A 149 -4.95 -12.22 -6.51
N ARG A 150 -4.89 -10.94 -6.10
CA ARG A 150 -5.64 -10.35 -4.97
C ARG A 150 -7.16 -10.47 -5.11
N VAL A 151 -7.71 -10.12 -6.27
CA VAL A 151 -9.15 -10.18 -6.54
C VAL A 151 -9.61 -11.64 -6.59
N GLN A 152 -8.81 -12.53 -7.17
CA GLN A 152 -9.10 -13.96 -7.20
C GLN A 152 -9.12 -14.57 -5.80
N ALA A 153 -8.11 -14.28 -4.97
CA ALA A 153 -8.04 -14.72 -3.58
C ALA A 153 -9.22 -14.22 -2.73
N ALA A 154 -9.57 -12.93 -2.84
CA ALA A 154 -10.71 -12.37 -2.10
C ALA A 154 -12.05 -13.02 -2.50
N ARG A 155 -12.27 -13.24 -3.80
CA ARG A 155 -13.45 -13.93 -4.31
C ARG A 155 -13.51 -15.39 -3.87
N ALA A 156 -12.36 -16.07 -3.85
CA ALA A 156 -12.27 -17.47 -3.42
C ALA A 156 -12.71 -17.65 -1.96
N ILE A 157 -12.49 -16.66 -1.10
CA ILE A 157 -12.94 -16.70 0.31
C ILE A 157 -14.32 -16.09 0.57
N GLY A 158 -15.06 -15.74 -0.49
CA GLY A 158 -16.38 -15.11 -0.36
C GLY A 158 -16.35 -13.68 0.21
N ALA A 159 -15.18 -13.02 0.24
CA ALA A 159 -15.05 -11.68 0.78
C ALA A 159 -15.44 -10.60 -0.23
N GLY A 160 -16.20 -9.61 0.21
CA GLY A 160 -16.64 -8.48 -0.63
C GLY A 160 -15.54 -7.48 -0.99
N SER A 161 -14.39 -7.48 -0.29
CA SER A 161 -13.32 -6.50 -0.49
C SER A 161 -11.94 -7.08 -0.20
N TYR A 162 -11.07 -7.13 -1.22
CA TYR A 162 -9.67 -7.49 -1.04
C TYR A 162 -8.90 -6.44 -0.21
N ARG A 163 -9.29 -5.16 -0.28
CA ARG A 163 -8.61 -4.07 0.45
C ARG A 163 -8.72 -4.25 1.95
N THR A 164 -9.89 -4.67 2.42
CA THR A 164 -10.12 -4.96 3.84
C THR A 164 -9.22 -6.10 4.32
N LEU A 165 -9.05 -7.15 3.51
CA LEU A 165 -8.16 -8.27 3.82
C LEU A 165 -6.68 -7.84 3.81
N GLU A 166 -6.27 -6.97 2.88
CA GLU A 166 -4.91 -6.41 2.86
C GLU A 166 -4.63 -5.55 4.10
N HIS A 167 -5.62 -4.79 4.60
CA HIS A 167 -5.49 -4.02 5.83
C HIS A 167 -5.27 -4.94 7.03
N VAL A 168 -6.12 -5.95 7.22
CA VAL A 168 -5.98 -6.91 8.33
C VAL A 168 -4.66 -7.67 8.22
N ALA A 169 -4.30 -8.17 7.03
CA ALA A 169 -3.03 -8.85 6.79
C ALA A 169 -1.83 -7.92 7.07
N GLY A 170 -1.95 -6.62 6.78
CA GLY A 170 -0.95 -5.61 7.12
C GLY A 170 -0.74 -5.46 8.62
N VAL A 171 -1.82 -5.33 9.38
CA VAL A 171 -1.74 -5.24 10.85
C VAL A 171 -1.21 -6.55 11.43
N GLN A 172 -1.63 -7.70 10.90
CA GLN A 172 -1.15 -9.00 11.35
C GLN A 172 0.36 -9.17 11.17
N ARG A 173 0.91 -8.71 10.04
CA ARG A 173 2.37 -8.70 9.84
C ARG A 173 3.09 -7.87 10.91
N LEU A 174 2.57 -6.70 11.26
CA LEU A 174 3.16 -5.87 12.33
C LEU A 174 3.06 -6.54 13.71
N ALA A 175 2.00 -7.30 13.96
CA ALA A 175 1.81 -8.04 15.21
C ALA A 175 2.76 -9.26 15.31
N ASP A 176 2.94 -9.97 14.20
CA ASP A 176 3.71 -11.22 14.14
C ASP A 176 5.23 -10.98 13.97
N ASP A 177 5.65 -9.83 13.44
CA ASP A 177 7.05 -9.53 13.16
C ASP A 177 7.85 -9.16 14.44
N PRO A 178 8.87 -9.95 14.82
CA PRO A 178 9.69 -9.64 15.99
C PRO A 178 10.59 -8.40 15.81
N ALA A 179 10.83 -7.94 14.58
CA ALA A 179 11.58 -6.73 14.30
C ALA A 179 10.75 -5.45 14.51
N THR A 180 9.42 -5.57 14.61
CA THR A 180 8.53 -4.44 14.89
C THR A 180 8.74 -3.95 16.33
N PRO A 181 8.87 -2.63 16.58
CA PRO A 181 9.02 -2.07 17.93
C PRO A 181 7.92 -2.54 18.89
N LEU A 182 8.28 -2.83 20.14
CA LEU A 182 7.38 -3.45 21.13
C LEU A 182 6.06 -2.69 21.31
N GLU A 183 6.12 -1.36 21.40
CA GLU A 183 4.93 -0.51 21.54
C GLU A 183 4.00 -0.61 20.33
N LEU A 184 4.55 -0.54 19.12
CA LEU A 184 3.79 -0.65 17.87
C LEU A 184 3.18 -2.05 17.70
N ARG A 185 3.94 -3.09 18.05
CA ARG A 185 3.45 -4.47 18.06
C ARG A 185 2.32 -4.66 19.06
N GLY A 186 2.41 -4.05 20.24
CA GLY A 186 1.35 -4.05 21.25
C GLY A 186 0.06 -3.39 20.75
N VAL A 187 0.17 -2.26 20.04
CA VAL A 187 -0.97 -1.63 19.35
C VAL A 187 -1.55 -2.57 18.30
N ALA A 188 -0.73 -3.15 17.42
CA ALA A 188 -1.20 -4.04 16.37
C ALA A 188 -1.95 -5.27 16.93
N VAL A 189 -1.42 -5.93 17.97
CA VAL A 189 -2.07 -7.08 18.62
C VAL A 189 -3.42 -6.69 19.23
N ARG A 190 -3.50 -5.56 19.94
CA ARG A 190 -4.74 -5.09 20.56
C ARG A 190 -5.80 -4.76 19.50
N GLU A 191 -5.42 -4.01 18.47
CA GLU A 191 -6.34 -3.60 17.42
C GLU A 191 -6.82 -4.80 16.58
N LEU A 192 -5.99 -5.83 16.35
CA LEU A 192 -6.42 -7.08 15.71
C LEU A 192 -7.48 -7.82 16.53
N ALA A 193 -7.26 -7.96 17.83
CA ALA A 193 -8.24 -8.60 18.72
C ALA A 193 -9.58 -7.85 18.73
N ALA A 194 -9.54 -6.51 18.66
CA ALA A 194 -10.72 -5.67 18.54
C ALA A 194 -11.42 -5.85 17.18
N MET A 195 -10.67 -5.91 16.06
CA MET A 195 -11.22 -6.23 14.73
C MET A 195 -11.97 -7.57 14.76
N ASP A 196 -11.39 -8.60 15.38
CA ASP A 196 -11.98 -9.93 15.45
C ASP A 196 -13.24 -9.98 16.32
N THR A 197 -13.30 -9.16 17.37
CA THR A 197 -14.45 -9.08 18.27
C THR A 197 -15.58 -8.23 17.71
N GLU A 198 -15.26 -7.08 17.13
CA GLU A 198 -16.25 -6.09 16.65
C GLU A 198 -16.68 -6.31 15.20
N GLY A 199 -15.90 -7.05 14.41
CA GLY A 199 -16.11 -7.24 12.97
C GLY A 199 -15.87 -5.97 12.13
N LYS A 200 -15.47 -4.86 12.76
CA LYS A 200 -15.11 -3.60 12.09
C LYS A 200 -13.61 -3.60 11.84
N VAL A 201 -13.19 -3.23 10.63
CA VAL A 201 -11.76 -3.23 10.26
C VAL A 201 -11.21 -1.81 10.11
N HIS A 202 -11.94 -0.93 9.43
CA HIS A 202 -11.36 0.34 8.96
C HIS A 202 -10.91 1.26 10.11
N GLY A 203 -11.71 1.42 11.16
CA GLY A 203 -11.36 2.27 12.31
C GLY A 203 -10.10 1.81 13.03
N HIS A 204 -10.04 0.52 13.39
CA HIS A 204 -8.86 -0.09 14.01
C HIS A 204 -7.63 -0.02 13.10
N PHE A 205 -7.81 -0.18 11.78
CA PHE A 205 -6.73 -0.03 10.82
C PHE A 205 -6.15 1.40 10.83
N LEU A 206 -7.00 2.43 10.90
CA LEU A 206 -6.55 3.82 11.00
C LEU A 206 -5.77 4.08 12.29
N THR A 207 -6.17 3.48 13.42
CA THR A 207 -5.42 3.55 14.68
C THR A 207 -4.02 2.96 14.52
N VAL A 208 -3.89 1.80 13.87
CA VAL A 208 -2.58 1.19 13.59
C VAL A 208 -1.78 2.03 12.61
N GLU A 209 -2.39 2.54 11.54
CA GLU A 209 -1.73 3.42 10.56
C GLU A 209 -1.15 4.67 11.23
N ALA A 210 -1.92 5.31 12.12
CA ALA A 210 -1.46 6.43 12.93
C ALA A 210 -0.27 6.06 13.83
N ALA A 211 -0.32 4.89 14.49
CA ALA A 211 0.76 4.40 15.34
C ALA A 211 2.05 4.12 14.54
N VAL A 212 1.94 3.50 13.36
CA VAL A 212 3.06 3.28 12.44
C VAL A 212 3.69 4.62 12.07
N ALA A 213 2.89 5.58 11.60
CA ALA A 213 3.40 6.87 11.16
C ALA A 213 4.05 7.67 12.31
N THR A 214 3.46 7.63 13.51
CA THR A 214 4.00 8.27 14.71
C THR A 214 5.32 7.63 15.14
N THR A 215 5.42 6.30 15.07
CA THR A 215 6.67 5.57 15.38
C THR A 215 7.78 5.93 14.40
N GLU A 216 7.49 5.96 13.10
CA GLU A 216 8.45 6.39 12.08
C GLU A 216 8.89 7.84 12.25
N LEU A 217 7.97 8.76 12.57
CA LEU A 217 8.30 10.14 12.90
C LEU A 217 9.20 10.22 14.16
N GLY A 218 8.94 9.39 15.17
CA GLY A 218 9.78 9.26 16.36
C GLY A 218 11.21 8.86 16.02
N HIS A 219 11.37 7.84 15.17
CA HIS A 219 12.69 7.43 14.68
C HIS A 219 13.38 8.55 13.90
N LEU A 220 12.68 9.20 12.96
CA LEU A 220 13.25 10.32 12.19
C LEU A 220 13.65 11.51 13.08
N ALA A 221 12.91 11.78 14.17
CA ALA A 221 13.25 12.84 15.11
C ALA A 221 14.49 12.52 15.96
N ALA A 222 14.67 11.25 16.33
CA ALA A 222 15.74 10.79 17.20
C ALA A 222 17.04 10.42 16.45
N ASP A 223 16.97 10.08 15.15
CA ASP A 223 18.10 9.63 14.36
C ASP A 223 19.09 10.77 14.07
N ALA A 224 20.26 10.72 14.73
CA ALA A 224 21.31 11.73 14.59
C ALA A 224 21.94 11.80 13.19
N THR A 225 21.75 10.77 12.36
CA THR A 225 22.23 10.76 10.96
C THR A 225 21.35 11.57 10.03
N GLU A 226 20.11 11.86 10.43
CA GLU A 226 19.19 12.70 9.68
C GLU A 226 19.55 14.20 9.75
N SER A 227 19.18 14.92 8.71
CA SER A 227 19.36 16.38 8.67
C SER A 227 18.60 17.06 9.81
N ARG A 228 19.13 18.21 10.26
CA ARG A 228 18.50 19.01 11.32
C ARG A 228 17.05 19.37 10.97
N ASP A 229 16.79 19.68 9.71
CA ASP A 229 15.46 20.05 9.22
C ASP A 229 14.47 18.89 9.30
N VAL A 230 14.88 17.68 8.88
CA VAL A 230 14.06 16.46 8.97
C VAL A 230 13.75 16.15 10.43
N ARG A 231 14.76 16.21 11.32
CA ARG A 231 14.56 15.98 12.76
C ARG A 231 13.62 16.99 13.39
N GLN A 232 13.77 18.28 13.07
CA GLN A 232 12.94 19.34 13.62
C GLN A 232 11.49 19.27 13.11
N GLU A 233 11.29 18.99 11.83
CA GLU A 233 9.96 18.78 11.24
C GLU A 233 9.27 17.57 11.88
N ALA A 234 9.97 16.44 11.99
CA ALA A 234 9.42 15.23 12.62
C ALA A 234 9.05 15.48 14.09
N GLY A 235 9.93 16.15 14.86
CA GLY A 235 9.64 16.52 16.24
C GLY A 235 8.47 17.52 16.39
N ARG A 236 8.32 18.48 15.47
CA ARG A 236 7.18 19.40 15.42
C ARG A 236 5.88 18.66 15.12
N ALA A 237 5.91 17.76 14.13
CA ALA A 237 4.76 16.95 13.77
C ALA A 237 4.26 16.11 14.95
N LEU A 238 5.13 15.41 15.66
CA LEU A 238 4.77 14.60 16.83
C LEU A 238 4.01 15.42 17.90
N ARG A 239 4.49 16.64 18.20
CA ARG A 239 3.80 17.53 19.16
C ARG A 239 2.40 17.91 18.72
N HIS A 240 2.17 18.08 17.42
CA HIS A 240 0.85 18.42 16.89
C HIS A 240 -0.10 17.22 16.91
N LEU A 241 0.41 16.01 16.62
CA LEU A 241 -0.39 14.78 16.61
C LEU A 241 -0.96 14.44 17.99
N HIS A 242 -0.27 14.79 19.08
CA HIS A 242 -0.77 14.58 20.44
C HIS A 242 -2.10 15.30 20.74
N ALA A 243 -2.44 16.35 19.99
CA ALA A 243 -3.67 17.11 20.19
C ALA A 243 -4.85 16.60 19.33
N VAL A 244 -4.64 15.59 18.47
CA VAL A 244 -5.67 15.09 17.55
C VAL A 244 -6.38 13.89 18.18
N GLU A 245 -7.63 14.10 18.61
CA GLU A 245 -8.39 13.07 19.35
C GLU A 245 -9.06 12.04 18.44
N LYS A 246 -9.51 12.43 17.23
CA LYS A 246 -10.28 11.52 16.38
C LYS A 246 -9.34 10.59 15.58
N PRO A 247 -9.55 9.25 15.59
CA PRO A 247 -8.65 8.29 14.94
C PRO A 247 -8.44 8.54 13.45
N ALA A 248 -9.49 8.92 12.71
CA ALA A 248 -9.39 9.18 11.27
C ALA A 248 -8.60 10.46 10.95
N GLU A 249 -8.82 11.52 11.74
CA GLU A 249 -8.08 12.78 11.62
C GLU A 249 -6.62 12.57 12.01
N LEU A 250 -6.37 11.81 13.09
CA LEU A 250 -5.03 11.46 13.56
C LEU A 250 -4.27 10.67 12.50
N ALA A 251 -4.89 9.65 11.90
CA ALA A 251 -4.28 8.86 10.84
C ALA A 251 -3.93 9.72 9.61
N SER A 252 -4.84 10.62 9.20
CA SER A 252 -4.55 11.52 8.08
C SER A 252 -3.42 12.49 8.39
N ALA A 253 -3.49 13.17 9.53
CA ALA A 253 -2.48 14.12 9.97
C ALA A 253 -1.10 13.44 10.11
N ALA A 254 -1.05 12.22 10.67
CA ALA A 254 0.18 11.47 10.86
C ALA A 254 0.80 11.05 9.51
N ARG A 255 -0.02 10.58 8.56
CA ARG A 255 0.42 10.21 7.22
C ARG A 255 0.97 11.41 6.46
N GLU A 256 0.27 12.54 6.49
CA GLU A 256 0.70 13.78 5.85
C GLU A 256 1.99 14.33 6.47
N ALA A 257 2.10 14.28 7.80
CA ALA A 257 3.31 14.69 8.51
C ALA A 257 4.51 13.82 8.15
N LEU A 258 4.34 12.49 8.12
CA LEU A 258 5.39 11.56 7.70
C LEU A 258 5.80 11.81 6.24
N ALA A 259 4.84 12.08 5.35
CA ALA A 259 5.12 12.42 3.96
C ALA A 259 5.95 13.72 3.85
N ARG A 260 5.62 14.76 4.63
CA ARG A 260 6.41 16.01 4.69
C ARG A 260 7.82 15.77 5.21
N ALA A 261 7.99 15.01 6.29
CA ALA A 261 9.30 14.68 6.83
C ALA A 261 10.15 13.88 5.82
N LYS A 262 9.57 12.89 5.13
CA LYS A 262 10.24 12.14 4.07
C LYS A 262 10.57 13.01 2.85
N ALA A 263 9.71 13.96 2.49
CA ALA A 263 9.98 14.92 1.42
C ALA A 263 11.10 15.91 1.79
N ALA A 264 11.25 16.25 3.07
CA ALA A 264 12.38 17.05 3.53
C ALA A 264 13.73 16.30 3.40
N ARG A 265 13.72 14.96 3.42
CA ARG A 265 14.90 14.12 3.17
C ARG A 265 15.32 14.11 1.69
N SER A 266 14.37 14.20 0.77
CA SER A 266 14.62 14.17 -0.69
C SER A 266 14.85 15.55 -1.31
N LYS A 267 14.46 16.62 -0.61
CA LYS A 267 14.99 17.94 -0.91
C LYS A 267 16.50 17.85 -0.70
N LYS A 268 17.26 18.00 -1.81
CA LYS A 268 18.67 18.41 -1.72
C LYS A 268 18.70 19.49 -0.64
N PRO A 269 19.60 19.41 0.36
CA PRO A 269 19.76 20.56 1.23
C PRO A 269 19.85 21.75 0.26
N PRO A 270 19.07 22.84 0.43
CA PRO A 270 19.52 24.07 -0.18
C PRO A 270 20.98 24.11 0.22
N SER A 271 21.90 24.15 -0.76
CA SER A 271 23.33 24.31 -0.48
C SER A 271 23.34 25.27 0.66
N SER A 272 23.77 24.83 1.84
CA SER A 272 23.77 25.73 2.98
C SER A 272 24.37 26.99 2.40
N PRO A 273 23.73 28.17 2.49
CA PRO A 273 24.58 29.32 2.48
C PRO A 273 25.44 29.02 3.71
N THR A 274 26.63 28.45 3.47
CA THR A 274 27.83 28.98 4.05
C THR A 274 27.59 30.45 3.88
N THR A 275 27.04 31.10 4.92
CA THR A 275 27.08 32.54 5.02
C THR A 275 28.53 32.82 4.75
N PRO A 276 28.92 33.31 3.56
CA PRO A 276 30.26 33.79 3.41
C PRO A 276 30.23 34.97 4.38
N GLU A 277 31.00 34.88 5.46
CA GLU A 277 31.39 36.09 6.18
C GLU A 277 32.15 36.92 5.15
N GLY A 278 31.42 37.79 4.42
CA GLY A 278 31.97 38.59 3.35
C GLY A 278 31.03 38.79 2.17
N ARG A 279 30.99 40.05 1.72
CA ARG A 279 30.40 40.50 0.48
C ARG A 279 31.02 39.76 -0.71
N GLN A 280 30.20 39.14 -1.55
CA GLN A 280 30.65 38.53 -2.81
C GLN A 280 30.19 39.37 -3.99
N VAL A 281 31.12 39.71 -4.90
CA VAL A 281 30.79 40.37 -6.16
C VAL A 281 30.16 39.33 -7.09
N PRO A 282 28.98 39.58 -7.69
CA PRO A 282 28.39 38.63 -8.62
C PRO A 282 29.30 38.39 -9.84
N VAL A 283 29.50 37.12 -10.19
CA VAL A 283 30.47 36.70 -11.24
C VAL A 283 29.89 36.82 -12.67
N ASP A 284 28.57 36.92 -12.80
CA ASP A 284 27.86 37.05 -14.08
C ASP A 284 26.78 38.15 -13.99
N VAL A 285 27.20 39.42 -14.06
CA VAL A 285 26.30 40.58 -14.03
C VAL A 285 25.80 40.87 -15.44
N ARG A 286 24.54 40.54 -15.71
CA ARG A 286 23.87 40.94 -16.95
C ARG A 286 23.33 42.36 -16.82
N PRO A 287 23.58 43.26 -17.78
CA PRO A 287 23.04 44.61 -17.73
C PRO A 287 21.52 44.59 -17.86
N TYR A 288 20.83 45.26 -16.94
CA TYR A 288 19.39 45.48 -17.03
C TYR A 288 19.08 46.68 -17.96
N GLY A 289 17.93 46.64 -18.63
CA GLY A 289 17.47 47.77 -19.46
C GLY A 289 16.94 48.95 -18.63
N VAL A 290 16.87 50.14 -19.25
CA VAL A 290 16.44 51.40 -18.60
C VAL A 290 15.08 51.28 -17.89
N ARG A 291 14.13 50.52 -18.44
CA ARG A 291 12.81 50.31 -17.82
C ARG A 291 12.91 49.59 -16.46
N ALA A 292 13.79 48.61 -16.35
CA ALA A 292 14.00 47.90 -15.08
C ALA A 292 14.64 48.83 -14.04
N PHE A 293 15.59 49.69 -14.45
CA PHE A 293 16.19 50.70 -13.58
C PHE A 293 15.15 51.70 -13.03
N VAL A 294 14.26 52.23 -13.87
CA VAL A 294 13.19 53.13 -13.42
C VAL A 294 12.27 52.44 -12.42
N MET A 295 11.91 51.18 -12.67
CA MET A 295 11.09 50.39 -11.74
C MET A 295 11.79 50.20 -10.38
N THR A 296 13.10 49.89 -10.38
CA THR A 296 13.89 49.78 -9.16
C THR A 296 13.91 51.09 -8.37
N ILE A 297 14.07 52.25 -9.02
CA ILE A 297 13.98 53.55 -8.34
C ILE A 297 12.59 53.74 -7.74
N SER A 298 11.52 53.49 -8.50
CA SER A 298 10.14 53.68 -8.00
C SER A 298 9.79 52.76 -6.82
N GLU A 299 10.28 51.52 -6.82
CA GLU A 299 10.05 50.56 -5.74
C GLU A 299 10.85 50.88 -4.47
N THR A 300 12.01 51.51 -4.63
CA THR A 300 12.90 51.86 -3.50
C THR A 300 12.75 53.32 -3.09
N ASP A 301 11.91 54.10 -3.74
CA ASP A 301 11.68 55.49 -3.35
C ASP A 301 11.12 55.58 -1.93
N TYR A 302 11.54 56.60 -1.19
CA TYR A 302 11.18 56.82 0.22
C TYR A 302 11.56 55.72 1.21
N TRP A 303 12.42 54.76 0.85
CA TRP A 303 12.80 53.67 1.76
C TRP A 303 13.31 54.19 3.13
N TRP A 304 14.01 55.33 3.14
CA TRP A 304 14.56 55.98 4.33
C TRP A 304 13.50 56.50 5.32
N LEU A 305 12.25 56.71 4.88
CA LEU A 305 11.16 57.11 5.77
C LEU A 305 10.66 55.96 6.67
N HIS A 306 11.04 54.72 6.34
CA HIS A 306 10.61 53.52 7.08
C HIS A 306 11.55 53.13 8.23
N TYR A 307 12.67 53.83 8.41
CA TYR A 307 13.70 53.48 9.40
C TYR A 307 14.13 54.70 10.23
N ASP A 308 14.35 54.50 11.52
CA ASP A 308 14.93 55.53 12.40
C ASP A 308 16.47 55.54 12.26
N PRO A 309 17.09 56.65 11.83
CA PRO A 309 18.55 56.75 11.71
C PRO A 309 19.30 56.47 13.02
N ALA A 310 18.73 56.82 14.18
CA ALA A 310 19.36 56.59 15.46
C ALA A 310 19.38 55.09 15.82
N GLU A 311 18.31 54.37 15.50
CA GLU A 311 18.22 52.92 15.69
C GLU A 311 19.19 52.17 14.77
N ILE A 312 19.22 52.55 13.48
CA ILE A 312 20.14 51.96 12.50
C ILE A 312 21.60 52.21 12.87
N GLY A 313 21.95 53.43 13.28
CA GLY A 313 23.31 53.79 13.68
C GLY A 313 23.82 53.02 14.91
N ALA A 314 22.93 52.64 15.83
CA ALA A 314 23.28 51.85 16.99
C ALA A 314 23.31 50.33 16.73
N ALA A 315 22.52 49.84 15.76
CA ALA A 315 22.28 48.41 15.55
C ALA A 315 23.22 47.76 14.52
N LEU A 316 23.78 48.52 13.56
CA LEU A 316 24.64 47.95 12.53
C LEU A 316 26.03 47.57 13.06
N THR A 317 26.51 46.39 12.67
CA THR A 317 27.90 45.98 12.89
C THR A 317 28.87 46.79 12.01
N PRO A 318 30.17 46.87 12.34
CA PRO A 318 31.15 47.59 11.51
C PRO A 318 31.17 47.15 10.04
N ALA A 319 31.05 45.85 9.77
CA ALA A 319 31.00 45.32 8.41
C ALA A 319 29.72 45.71 7.65
N GLN A 320 28.58 45.74 8.35
CA GLN A 320 27.32 46.21 7.75
C GLN A 320 27.36 47.72 7.50
N TRP A 321 28.02 48.48 8.37
CA TRP A 321 28.23 49.92 8.19
C TRP A 321 29.11 50.23 6.98
N GLU A 322 30.21 49.49 6.82
CA GLU A 322 31.09 49.59 5.65
C GLU A 322 30.33 49.24 4.35
N GLN A 323 29.51 48.19 4.36
CA GLN A 323 28.67 47.82 3.22
C GLN A 323 27.63 48.91 2.89
N PHE A 324 27.01 49.52 3.90
CA PHE A 324 26.06 50.61 3.71
C PHE A 324 26.73 51.85 3.09
N ASN A 325 27.91 52.23 3.58
CA ASN A 325 28.66 53.36 3.03
C ASN A 325 29.08 53.10 1.58
N ASP A 326 29.64 51.93 1.27
CA ASP A 326 30.01 51.63 -0.11
C ASP A 326 28.77 51.58 -1.03
N TRP A 327 27.62 51.07 -0.57
CA TRP A 327 26.39 51.14 -1.36
C TRP A 327 26.01 52.58 -1.72
N VAL A 328 26.10 53.51 -0.75
CA VAL A 328 25.84 54.94 -0.98
C VAL A 328 26.87 55.54 -1.93
N ASP A 329 28.15 55.27 -1.73
CA ASP A 329 29.25 55.81 -2.54
C ASP A 329 29.15 55.34 -4.00
N GLN A 330 28.87 54.05 -4.23
CA GLN A 330 28.69 53.50 -5.58
C GLN A 330 27.44 54.08 -6.27
N ALA A 331 26.34 54.28 -5.53
CA ALA A 331 25.15 54.90 -6.07
C ALA A 331 25.40 56.37 -6.48
N GLN A 332 26.16 57.12 -5.67
CA GLN A 332 26.56 58.48 -6.00
C GLN A 332 27.50 58.52 -7.21
N ALA A 333 28.53 57.69 -7.25
CA ALA A 333 29.47 57.62 -8.36
C ALA A 333 28.76 57.26 -9.69
N PHE A 334 27.80 56.33 -9.65
CA PHE A 334 26.97 55.98 -10.80
C PHE A 334 26.13 57.17 -11.28
N ARG A 335 25.44 57.86 -10.35
CA ARG A 335 24.64 59.05 -10.67
C ARG A 335 25.51 60.14 -11.30
N ASP A 336 26.67 60.41 -10.74
CA ASP A 336 27.55 61.50 -11.20
C ASP A 336 28.10 61.20 -12.61
N THR A 337 28.44 59.95 -12.89
CA THR A 337 28.83 59.47 -14.23
C THR A 337 27.67 59.57 -15.24
N ALA A 338 26.45 59.19 -14.83
CA ALA A 338 25.26 59.34 -15.66
C ALA A 338 24.93 60.83 -15.93
N ALA A 339 25.15 61.70 -14.94
CA ALA A 339 24.93 63.14 -15.09
C ALA A 339 25.97 63.82 -15.99
N SER A 340 27.24 63.40 -15.96
CA SER A 340 28.27 63.95 -16.84
C SER A 340 28.01 63.57 -18.31
N THR A 341 27.68 62.31 -18.57
CA THR A 341 27.34 61.82 -19.92
C THR A 341 26.06 62.45 -20.50
N ALA A 342 25.07 62.75 -19.66
CA ALA A 342 23.87 63.47 -20.07
C ALA A 342 24.14 64.95 -20.43
N LYS A 343 25.14 65.59 -19.80
CA LYS A 343 25.53 66.98 -20.11
C LYS A 343 26.39 67.08 -21.37
N ASP A 344 27.17 66.06 -21.71
CA ASP A 344 27.98 66.02 -22.93
C ASP A 344 27.16 65.68 -24.20
N SER A 345 25.91 65.24 -24.03
CA SER A 345 25.00 64.85 -25.12
C SER A 345 23.93 65.91 -25.44
N ALA A 346 23.98 67.08 -24.79
CA ALA A 346 23.05 68.20 -24.92
C ALA A 346 23.74 69.42 -25.54
#